data_AF-A0A9E3KXA9-F1
#
_entry.id   AF-A0A9E3KXA9-F1
#
_cell.length_a   1.000
_cell.length_b   1.000
_cell.length_c   1.000
_cell.angle_alpha   90.00
_cell.angle_beta   90.00
_cell.angle_gamma   90.00
#
_symmetry.space_group_name_H-M   'P 1'
#
loop_
_entity.id
_entity.type
_entity.pdbx_description
1 polymer ?
#
loop_
_entity_poly.entity_id
_entity_poly.type
_entity_poly.pdbx_seq_one_letter_code
_entity_poly.pdbx_strand_id
1 'polypeptide(L)'
;MGILRLLLIVFNVVVVTYLVYRMFQVAKEPIPSGRKSLILIAGILLLLAPFSMFFGIMNASFTYFMIYPVAISLFLYLIREVQ
;
A
#
# COMPACT_ATOMS: atom_id res chain seq x y z
N MET A 1 1.89 -25.43 5.63
CA MET A 1 1.07 -24.20 5.72
C MET A 1 1.75 -23.00 6.39
N GLY A 2 2.87 -23.16 7.13
CA GLY A 2 3.52 -22.04 7.83
C GLY A 2 4.29 -21.05 6.94
N ILE A 3 4.98 -21.52 5.89
CA ILE A 3 5.86 -20.68 5.05
C ILE A 3 5.06 -19.66 4.22
N LEU A 4 3.94 -20.07 3.62
CA LEU A 4 3.08 -19.17 2.84
C LEU A 4 2.52 -18.05 3.72
N ARG A 5 2.10 -18.40 4.94
CA ARG A 5 1.61 -17.43 5.94
C ARG A 5 2.71 -16.45 6.36
N LEU A 6 3.94 -16.94 6.56
CA LEU A 6 5.09 -16.08 6.88
C LEU A 6 5.40 -15.13 5.72
N LEU A 7 5.43 -15.61 4.48
CA LEU A 7 5.65 -14.80 3.28
C LEU A 7 4.58 -13.71 3.14
N LEU A 8 3.32 -14.04 3.38
CA LEU A 8 2.22 -13.08 3.37
C LEU A 8 2.41 -12.00 4.44
N ILE A 9 2.80 -12.37 5.65
CA ILE A 9 3.07 -11.40 6.73
C ILE A 9 4.23 -10.48 6.33
N VAL A 10 5.35 -11.03 5.89
CA VAL A 10 6.52 -10.23 5.46
C VAL A 10 6.15 -9.30 4.32
N PHE A 11 5.43 -9.80 3.32
CA PHE A 11 4.95 -8.98 2.20
C PHE A 11 4.07 -7.82 2.69
N ASN A 12 3.08 -8.09 3.55
CA ASN A 12 2.22 -7.05 4.11
C ASN A 12 3.02 -6.00 4.90
N VAL A 13 3.98 -6.43 5.73
CA VAL A 13 4.85 -5.52 6.49
C VAL A 13 5.65 -4.64 5.55
N VAL A 14 6.31 -5.22 4.53
CA VAL A 14 7.08 -4.46 3.53
C VAL A 14 6.21 -3.44 2.81
N VAL A 15 5.01 -3.83 2.38
CA VAL A 15 4.10 -2.92 1.67
C VAL A 15 3.62 -1.80 2.58
N VAL A 16 3.25 -2.09 3.83
CA VAL A 16 2.84 -1.07 4.80
C VAL A 16 3.97 -0.08 5.04
N THR A 17 5.19 -0.56 5.31
CA THR A 17 6.37 0.30 5.50
C THR A 17 6.62 1.15 4.27
N TYR A 18 6.57 0.56 3.07
CA TYR A 18 6.77 1.26 1.80
C TYR A 18 5.73 2.38 1.58
N LEU A 19 4.44 2.07 1.73
CA LEU A 19 3.35 3.03 1.54
C LEU A 19 3.46 4.20 2.52
N VAL A 20 3.66 3.90 3.81
CA VAL A 20 3.82 4.92 4.84
C VAL A 20 5.01 5.83 4.51
N TYR A 21 6.17 5.25 4.18
CA TYR A 21 7.36 6.01 3.82
C TYR A 21 7.12 6.95 2.63
N ARG A 22 6.53 6.45 1.53
CA ARG A 22 6.24 7.26 0.34
C ARG A 22 5.19 8.33 0.62
N MET A 23 4.17 8.05 1.42
CA MET A 23 3.19 9.05 1.83
C MET A 23 3.83 10.19 2.63
N PHE A 24 4.79 9.87 3.52
CA PHE A 24 5.56 10.91 4.22
C PHE A 24 6.42 11.75 3.28
N GLN A 25 7.04 11.15 2.26
CA GLN A 25 7.77 11.91 1.24
C GLN A 25 6.84 12.85 0.45
N VAL A 26 5.72 12.32 -0.05
CA VAL A 26 4.69 13.06 -0.80
C VAL A 26 4.15 14.24 0.03
N ALA A 27 3.98 14.06 1.34
CA ALA A 27 3.52 15.13 2.22
C ALA A 27 4.52 16.31 2.26
N LYS A 28 5.83 16.01 2.27
CA LYS A 28 6.91 17.00 2.32
C LYS A 28 7.21 17.66 0.98
N GLU A 29 6.90 17.00 -0.13
CA GLU A 29 7.20 17.51 -1.46
C GLU A 29 6.31 18.71 -1.88
N PRO A 30 6.86 19.68 -2.63
CA PRO A 30 6.14 20.85 -3.13
C PRO A 30 5.32 20.54 -4.40
N ILE A 31 4.53 19.46 -4.38
CA ILE A 31 3.62 19.09 -5.48
C ILE A 31 2.24 19.78 -5.35
N PRO A 32 1.49 19.94 -6.48
CA PRO A 32 0.15 20.52 -6.46
C PRO A 32 -0.78 19.86 -5.44
N SER A 33 -1.53 20.67 -4.69
CA SER A 33 -2.37 20.22 -3.58
C SER A 33 -3.40 19.15 -3.97
N GLY A 34 -4.03 19.27 -5.15
CA GLY A 34 -4.96 18.27 -5.65
C GLY A 34 -4.31 16.90 -5.90
N ARG A 35 -3.13 16.88 -6.52
CA ARG A 35 -2.36 15.65 -6.76
C ARG A 35 -1.86 15.05 -5.46
N LYS A 36 -1.41 15.88 -4.52
CA LYS A 36 -0.98 15.47 -3.16
C LYS A 36 -2.12 14.75 -2.43
N SER A 37 -3.30 15.35 -2.38
CA SER A 37 -4.47 14.76 -1.73
C SER A 37 -4.86 13.42 -2.37
N LEU A 38 -4.87 13.33 -3.70
CA LEU A 38 -5.14 12.08 -4.41
C LEU A 38 -4.16 10.96 -4.04
N ILE A 39 -2.86 11.25 -4.02
CA ILE A 39 -1.84 10.28 -3.62
C ILE A 39 -2.05 9.84 -2.18
N LEU A 40 -2.25 10.76 -1.24
CA LEU A 40 -2.43 10.42 0.17
C LEU A 40 -3.69 9.56 0.38
N ILE A 41 -4.81 9.93 -0.26
CA ILE A 41 -6.05 9.14 -0.19
C ILE A 41 -5.84 7.74 -0.76
N ALA A 42 -5.21 7.61 -1.93
CA ALA A 42 -4.91 6.32 -2.54
C ALA A 42 -4.01 5.46 -1.63
N GLY A 43 -2.99 6.06 -1.01
CA GLY A 43 -2.11 5.40 -0.05
C GLY A 43 -2.87 4.91 1.20
N ILE A 44 -3.75 5.74 1.76
CA ILE A 44 -4.60 5.35 2.91
C ILE A 44 -5.52 4.18 2.53
N LEU A 45 -6.18 4.25 1.38
CA LEU A 45 -7.04 3.16 0.89
C LEU A 45 -6.27 1.85 0.72
N LEU A 46 -5.05 1.92 0.19
CA LEU A 46 -4.16 0.76 0.04
C LEU A 46 -3.67 0.21 1.37
N LEU A 47 -3.52 1.05 2.40
CA LEU A 47 -3.18 0.60 3.75
C LEU A 47 -4.34 -0.14 4.42
N LEU A 48 -5.60 0.19 4.12
CA LEU A 48 -6.74 -0.48 4.75
C LEU A 48 -6.72 -2.00 4.51
N ALA A 49 -6.27 -2.46 3.35
CA ALA A 49 -6.20 -3.89 3.04
C ALA A 49 -5.26 -4.69 3.99
N PRO A 50 -3.94 -4.39 4.10
CA PRO A 50 -3.06 -5.07 5.03
C PRO A 50 -3.49 -4.89 6.49
N PHE A 51 -3.97 -3.70 6.88
CA PHE A 51 -4.49 -3.48 8.24
C PHE A 51 -5.69 -4.38 8.55
N SER A 52 -6.67 -4.47 7.63
CA SER A 52 -7.82 -5.34 7.80
C SER A 52 -7.45 -6.83 7.94
N MET A 53 -6.34 -7.26 7.31
CA MET A 53 -5.81 -8.61 7.50
C MET A 53 -5.14 -8.79 8.86
N PHE A 54 -4.39 -7.80 9.34
CA PHE A 54 -3.78 -7.85 10.67
C PHE A 54 -4.83 -7.92 11.79
N PHE A 55 -5.96 -7.21 11.63
CA PHE A 55 -7.08 -7.25 12.58
C PHE A 55 -8.03 -8.45 12.39
N GLY A 56 -7.77 -9.33 11.42
CA GLY A 56 -8.61 -10.51 11.17
C GLY A 56 -9.97 -10.20 10.54
N ILE A 57 -10.16 -9.00 10.00
CA ILE A 57 -11.39 -8.61 9.27
C ILE A 57 -11.41 -9.27 7.89
N MET A 58 -10.27 -9.30 7.20
CA MET A 58 -10.11 -9.94 5.89
C MET A 58 -9.19 -11.14 5.97
N ASN A 59 -9.56 -12.23 5.29
CA ASN A 59 -8.69 -13.39 5.11
C ASN A 59 -7.72 -13.16 3.94
N ALA A 60 -6.49 -13.64 4.11
CA ALA A 60 -5.56 -13.76 3.00
C ALA A 60 -6.15 -14.72 1.95
N SER A 61 -6.47 -14.18 0.79
CA SER A 61 -7.06 -14.92 -0.33
C SER A 61 -6.18 -14.79 -1.57
N PHE A 62 -6.36 -15.74 -2.49
CA PHE A 62 -5.69 -15.66 -3.80
C PHE A 62 -6.07 -14.38 -4.55
N THR A 63 -7.33 -13.95 -4.42
CA THR A 63 -7.84 -12.70 -4.99
C THR A 63 -7.07 -11.48 -4.46
N TYR A 64 -6.83 -11.41 -3.14
CA TYR A 64 -6.00 -10.35 -2.58
C TYR A 64 -4.58 -10.36 -3.18
N PHE A 65 -3.98 -11.55 -3.30
CA PHE A 65 -2.63 -11.70 -3.86
C PHE A 65 -2.53 -11.26 -5.32
N MET A 66 -3.61 -11.31 -6.09
CA MET A 66 -3.64 -10.81 -7.47
C MET A 66 -3.95 -9.32 -7.55
N ILE A 67 -4.96 -8.84 -6.83
CA ILE A 67 -5.43 -7.45 -6.95
C ILE A 67 -4.46 -6.49 -6.29
N TYR A 68 -3.94 -6.85 -5.11
CA TYR A 68 -3.17 -5.92 -4.30
C TYR A 68 -1.85 -5.49 -4.95
N PRO A 69 -1.02 -6.38 -5.54
CA PRO A 69 0.17 -5.96 -6.27
C PRO A 69 -0.13 -5.06 -7.47
N VAL A 70 -1.24 -5.29 -8.16
CA VAL A 70 -1.68 -4.42 -9.27
C VAL A 70 -2.02 -3.03 -8.74
N ALA A 71 -2.77 -2.94 -7.65
CA ALA A 71 -3.15 -1.68 -7.03
C ALA A 71 -1.91 -0.90 -6.51
N ILE A 72 -0.93 -1.60 -5.92
CA ILE A 72 0.37 -1.02 -5.55
C ILE A 72 1.10 -0.50 -6.80
N SER A 73 1.12 -1.26 -7.89
CA SER A 73 1.78 -0.84 -9.13
C SER A 73 1.17 0.43 -9.72
N LEU A 74 -0.15 0.58 -9.67
CA LEU A 74 -0.85 1.81 -10.06
C LEU A 74 -0.49 2.99 -9.14
N PHE A 75 -0.38 2.75 -7.83
CA PHE A 75 0.07 3.77 -6.90
C PHE A 75 1.51 4.20 -7.16
N LEU A 76 2.41 3.25 -7.45
CA LEU A 76 3.79 3.54 -7.86
C LEU A 76 3.83 4.43 -9.10
N TYR A 77 2.97 4.16 -10.07
CA TYR A 77 2.83 4.98 -11.27
C TYR A 77 2.35 6.40 -10.93
N LEU A 78 1.39 6.54 -10.02
CA LEU A 78 0.85 7.84 -9.60
C LEU A 78 1.91 8.73 -8.94
N ILE A 79 2.82 8.12 -8.16
CA ILE A 79 3.88 8.82 -7.42
C ILE A 79 5.22 8.84 -8.16
N ARG A 80 5.26 8.43 -9.43
CA ARG A 80 6.51 8.26 -10.20
C ARG A 80 7.33 9.55 -10.31
N GLU A 81 6.65 10.69 -10.38
CA GLU A 81 7.25 12.03 -10.49
C GLU A 81 7.64 12.63 -9.14
N VAL A 82 7.30 11.97 -8.03
CA VAL A 82 7.70 12.36 -6.67
C VAL A 82 9.00 11.60 -6.38
N GLN A 83 10.15 12.25 -6.49
CA GLN A 83 11.47 11.63 -6.34
C GLN A 83 12.17 12.10 -5.08
#